data_AF-A0A484M7M2-F1
#
_entry.id   AF-A0A484M7M2-F1
#
_cell.length_a   1.000
_cell.length_b   1.000
_cell.length_c   1.000
_cell.angle_alpha   90.00
_cell.angle_beta   90.00
_cell.angle_gamma   90.00
#
_symmetry.space_group_name_H-M   'P 1'
#
loop_
_entity.id
_entity.type
_entity.pdbx_description
1 polymer ?
#
loop_
_entity_poly.entity_id
_entity_poly.type
_entity_poly.pdbx_seq_one_letter_code
_entity_poly.pdbx_strand_id
1 'polypeptide(L)'
;MEFEEFAIPEDQPAGETGGSQTNTARTFPVNPETVEILDEEEPQEDRSKGKEKEKTGRQVKKVATTHPFYAKKRARSDPEPAGQTIEEAFVNLGLRLKEVSSAAIPVLILCRCYPILTGLFLPFVQAGEIGPSTADRLGLGSPSEFARLKKEKEEMALLLRSQAEELIRLSGLAGAMKTEISQLKEENGRLLDEVSEAKRELAEKEETFPGRAAALVEENKAEAARVMTASPEATMESFRLLYREPEGKKMITAIGSFGFKSGQKKDRAACHRILKKRDPEFSAASYGLASIPEEGPTPPFPLD
;
A
#
# COMPACT_ATOMS: atom_id res chain seq x y z
N MET A 1 -25.79 -16.15 0.52
CA MET A 1 -27.19 -16.62 0.55
C MET A 1 -27.79 -16.10 -0.74
N GLU A 2 -27.86 -16.96 -1.74
CA GLU A 2 -28.46 -16.69 -3.04
C GLU A 2 -29.90 -17.16 -2.96
N PHE A 3 -30.84 -16.35 -3.44
CA PHE A 3 -32.25 -16.72 -3.51
C PHE A 3 -32.58 -17.08 -4.96
N GLU A 4 -33.10 -18.29 -5.14
CA GLU A 4 -33.57 -18.86 -6.39
C GLU A 4 -34.95 -18.27 -6.72
N GLU A 5 -35.12 -17.82 -7.96
CA GLU A 5 -36.29 -17.11 -8.47
C GLU A 5 -37.48 -18.07 -8.64
N PHE A 6 -38.61 -17.78 -7.98
CA PHE A 6 -39.83 -18.57 -8.10
C PHE A 6 -40.69 -18.04 -9.25
N ALA A 7 -40.89 -18.86 -10.29
CA ALA A 7 -41.82 -18.56 -11.38
C ALA A 7 -43.27 -18.84 -10.96
N ILE A 8 -44.18 -17.91 -11.27
CA ILE A 8 -45.61 -17.99 -10.98
C ILE A 8 -46.29 -18.80 -12.11
N PRO A 9 -47.09 -19.84 -11.82
CA PRO A 9 -47.89 -20.51 -12.86
C PRO A 9 -49.12 -19.67 -13.23
N GLU A 10 -49.41 -19.54 -14.53
CA GLU A 10 -50.63 -18.90 -15.03
C GLU A 10 -51.90 -19.72 -14.73
N ASP A 11 -52.96 -19.03 -14.34
CA ASP A 11 -54.30 -19.57 -14.06
C ASP A 11 -55.07 -19.92 -15.34
N GLN A 12 -55.69 -21.11 -15.38
CA GLN A 12 -56.86 -21.41 -16.21
C GLN A 12 -57.85 -22.37 -15.51
N PRO A 13 -59.14 -22.37 -15.89
CA PRO A 13 -60.23 -22.32 -14.92
C PRO A 13 -60.97 -23.65 -14.64
N ALA A 14 -61.60 -23.67 -13.46
CA ALA A 14 -62.75 -24.43 -12.98
C ALA A 14 -63.06 -25.82 -13.57
N GLY A 15 -62.90 -26.86 -12.74
CA GLY A 15 -63.47 -28.18 -12.93
C GLY A 15 -63.81 -28.83 -11.58
N GLU A 16 -65.02 -29.39 -11.49
CA GLU A 16 -65.73 -29.83 -10.28
C GLU A 16 -65.18 -31.09 -9.59
N THR A 17 -65.64 -31.24 -8.34
CA THR A 17 -65.98 -32.48 -7.59
C THR A 17 -64.88 -33.34 -6.96
N GLY A 18 -65.06 -33.57 -5.65
CA GLY A 18 -64.49 -34.72 -4.94
C GLY A 18 -64.20 -34.45 -3.47
N GLY A 19 -65.06 -34.91 -2.56
CA GLY A 19 -65.05 -34.53 -1.14
C GLY A 19 -64.13 -35.34 -0.23
N SER A 20 -63.93 -34.83 1.00
CA SER A 20 -64.09 -35.58 2.25
C SER A 20 -63.78 -34.73 3.49
N GLN A 21 -64.81 -34.60 4.32
CA GLN A 21 -64.84 -34.62 5.78
C GLN A 21 -63.85 -33.80 6.64
N THR A 22 -64.43 -32.73 7.21
CA THR A 22 -64.50 -32.37 8.64
C THR A 22 -63.21 -32.11 9.41
N ASN A 23 -62.98 -30.83 9.71
CA ASN A 23 -62.93 -30.35 11.09
C ASN A 23 -63.68 -29.01 11.17
N THR A 24 -64.63 -28.93 12.09
CA THR A 24 -65.65 -27.89 12.21
C THR A 24 -65.02 -26.52 12.50
N ALA A 25 -64.93 -25.67 11.47
CA ALA A 25 -64.66 -24.25 11.65
C ALA A 25 -65.91 -23.58 12.23
N ARG A 26 -65.77 -22.90 13.38
CA ARG A 26 -66.79 -21.98 13.86
C ARG A 26 -66.79 -20.74 12.95
N THR A 27 -67.69 -20.73 11.98
CA THR A 27 -67.96 -19.56 11.14
C THR A 27 -68.94 -18.64 11.86
N PHE A 28 -68.51 -17.41 12.15
CA PHE A 28 -69.44 -16.32 12.47
C PHE A 28 -69.72 -15.52 11.18
N PRO A 29 -70.96 -15.12 10.90
CA PRO A 29 -71.26 -14.28 9.75
C PRO A 29 -70.60 -12.91 9.90
N VAL A 30 -69.76 -12.55 8.92
CA VAL A 30 -69.10 -11.25 8.80
C VAL A 30 -70.03 -10.32 8.03
N ASN A 31 -70.51 -9.26 8.68
CA ASN A 31 -71.00 -8.06 7.98
C ASN A 31 -69.78 -7.20 7.61
N PRO A 32 -69.59 -6.83 6.33
CA PRO A 32 -68.55 -5.88 5.96
C PRO A 32 -69.02 -4.47 6.29
N GLU A 33 -68.60 -3.95 7.45
CA GLU A 33 -68.73 -2.53 7.76
C GLU A 33 -67.44 -1.82 7.34
N THR A 34 -67.54 -0.97 6.33
CA THR A 34 -66.47 -0.10 5.84
C THR A 34 -66.17 0.92 6.93
N VAL A 35 -65.00 0.83 7.55
CA VAL A 35 -64.53 1.83 8.51
C VAL A 35 -63.29 2.51 7.93
N GLU A 36 -63.49 3.75 7.50
CA GLU A 36 -62.44 4.71 7.19
C GLU A 36 -61.53 4.88 8.41
N ILE A 37 -60.23 4.61 8.25
CA ILE A 37 -59.24 4.87 9.29
C ILE A 37 -58.77 6.31 9.08
N LEU A 38 -59.36 7.23 9.83
CA LEU A 38 -58.83 8.56 10.06
C LEU A 38 -57.52 8.44 10.86
N ASP A 39 -56.50 9.15 10.41
CA ASP A 39 -55.27 9.42 11.15
C ASP A 39 -55.61 10.12 12.48
N GLU A 40 -54.91 9.72 13.55
CA GLU A 40 -54.28 10.59 14.55
C GLU A 40 -53.90 9.81 15.83
N GLU A 41 -52.86 10.34 16.46
CA GLU A 41 -52.55 10.30 17.89
C GLU A 41 -51.63 9.19 18.46
N GLU A 42 -50.38 9.61 18.62
CA GLU A 42 -49.30 9.07 19.45
C GLU A 42 -49.71 8.99 20.95
N PRO A 43 -49.10 8.09 21.75
CA PRO A 43 -48.57 8.62 23.01
C PRO A 43 -47.24 8.01 23.48
N GLN A 44 -46.37 8.95 23.86
CA GLN A 44 -45.50 9.04 25.04
C GLN A 44 -44.60 7.88 25.49
N GLU A 45 -43.30 8.23 25.51
CA GLU A 45 -42.20 7.61 26.26
C GLU A 45 -42.50 7.50 27.76
N ASP A 46 -42.11 6.36 28.35
CA ASP A 46 -41.72 6.32 29.76
C ASP A 46 -40.31 5.74 29.93
N ARG A 47 -39.50 6.51 30.64
CA ARG A 47 -38.10 6.22 30.97
C ARG A 47 -38.05 5.32 32.19
N SER A 48 -37.24 4.27 32.16
CA SER A 48 -36.62 3.80 33.40
C SER A 48 -35.24 3.17 33.19
N LYS A 49 -34.37 3.42 34.18
CA LYS A 49 -32.92 3.21 34.19
C LYS A 49 -32.54 1.77 34.55
N GLY A 50 -31.43 1.28 34.01
CA GLY A 50 -30.69 0.11 34.52
C GLY A 50 -29.19 0.25 34.25
N LYS A 51 -28.37 0.09 35.30
CA LYS A 51 -26.89 0.18 35.32
C LYS A 51 -26.23 -1.21 35.31
N GLU A 52 -24.94 -1.21 34.97
CA GLU A 52 -23.89 -2.25 35.15
C GLU A 52 -23.97 -3.45 34.17
N LYS A 53 -22.87 -4.07 33.69
CA LYS A 53 -21.46 -4.09 34.13
C LYS A 53 -20.53 -4.54 32.98
N GLU A 54 -19.30 -4.03 33.05
CA GLU A 54 -18.08 -4.37 32.33
C GLU A 54 -17.76 -5.87 32.19
N LYS A 55 -17.18 -6.27 31.03
CA LYS A 55 -16.09 -7.26 31.00
C LYS A 55 -15.26 -7.20 29.71
N THR A 56 -14.03 -6.72 29.90
CA THR A 56 -12.91 -6.64 28.97
C THR A 56 -12.43 -8.04 28.56
N GLY A 57 -12.33 -8.29 27.25
CA GLY A 57 -11.84 -9.56 26.69
C GLY A 57 -10.89 -9.32 25.52
N ARG A 58 -9.62 -9.10 25.84
CA ARG A 58 -8.50 -9.05 24.89
C ARG A 58 -8.28 -10.43 24.31
N GLN A 59 -8.42 -10.60 22.99
CA GLN A 59 -7.97 -11.81 22.30
C GLN A 59 -7.16 -11.45 21.05
N VAL A 60 -5.91 -11.90 21.06
CA VAL A 60 -4.88 -11.70 20.04
C VAL A 60 -5.11 -12.73 18.93
N LYS A 61 -5.37 -12.26 17.70
CA LYS A 61 -5.42 -13.11 16.51
C LYS A 61 -4.01 -13.47 16.07
N LYS A 62 -3.67 -14.76 16.11
CA LYS A 62 -2.54 -15.33 15.38
C LYS A 62 -2.98 -15.58 13.93
N VAL A 63 -2.31 -14.93 12.98
CA VAL A 63 -2.48 -15.13 11.54
C VAL A 63 -1.40 -16.11 11.09
N ALA A 64 -1.82 -17.22 10.47
CA ALA A 64 -0.97 -18.16 9.76
C ALA A 64 -1.27 -18.00 8.26
N THR A 65 -0.30 -17.44 7.52
CA THR A 65 -0.27 -17.49 6.05
C THR A 65 0.98 -18.23 5.63
N THR A 66 0.83 -19.54 5.48
CA THR A 66 1.82 -20.44 4.90
C THR A 66 1.75 -20.29 3.37
N HIS A 67 2.72 -19.59 2.76
CA HIS A 67 2.93 -19.65 1.31
C HIS A 67 3.88 -20.80 0.95
N PRO A 68 3.55 -21.62 -0.07
CA PRO A 68 4.34 -22.78 -0.45
C PRO A 68 5.38 -22.38 -1.50
N PHE A 69 6.63 -22.17 -1.09
CA PHE A 69 7.76 -22.22 -2.02
C PHE A 69 9.08 -22.57 -1.33
N TYR A 70 9.20 -23.75 -0.71
CA TYR A 70 10.51 -24.34 -0.41
C TYR A 70 10.39 -25.87 -0.29
N ALA A 71 10.39 -26.58 -1.42
CA ALA A 71 10.56 -28.03 -1.45
C ALA A 71 11.25 -28.49 -2.74
N LYS A 72 12.49 -28.05 -2.96
CA LYS A 72 13.39 -28.75 -3.90
C LYS A 72 14.86 -28.55 -3.52
N LYS A 73 15.32 -29.25 -2.49
CA LYS A 73 16.73 -29.63 -2.39
C LYS A 73 16.90 -31.01 -3.04
N ARG A 74 17.75 -31.08 -4.06
CA ARG A 74 18.90 -32.02 -4.15
C ARG A 74 19.65 -31.82 -5.48
N ALA A 75 20.98 -31.81 -5.36
CA ALA A 75 22.03 -32.04 -6.37
C ALA A 75 22.56 -30.84 -7.18
N ARG A 76 23.48 -30.04 -6.60
CA ARG A 76 24.93 -30.06 -6.92
C ARG A 76 25.64 -28.99 -6.08
N SER A 77 26.87 -29.29 -5.71
CA SER A 77 27.75 -28.56 -4.81
C SER A 77 28.29 -27.29 -5.46
N ASP A 78 28.15 -26.14 -4.78
CA ASP A 78 29.17 -25.09 -4.60
C ASP A 78 28.67 -24.11 -3.52
N PRO A 79 29.51 -23.65 -2.57
CA PRO A 79 29.09 -22.70 -1.54
C PRO A 79 29.08 -21.26 -2.10
N GLU A 80 27.88 -20.67 -2.19
CA GLU A 80 27.67 -19.23 -2.34
C GLU A 80 28.33 -18.47 -1.18
N PRO A 81 29.14 -17.43 -1.42
CA PRO A 81 29.66 -16.61 -0.34
C PRO A 81 28.52 -15.74 0.20
N ALA A 82 28.35 -15.79 1.53
CA ALA A 82 27.40 -14.99 2.28
C ALA A 82 27.35 -13.54 1.75
N GLY A 83 26.14 -13.07 1.45
CA GLY A 83 25.91 -11.72 0.95
C GLY A 83 26.48 -10.69 1.91
N GLN A 84 27.64 -10.13 1.56
CA GLN A 84 28.24 -9.01 2.27
C GLN A 84 27.30 -7.81 2.18
N THR A 85 26.98 -7.22 3.32
CA THR A 85 26.25 -5.96 3.32
C THR A 85 27.12 -4.84 2.76
N ILE A 86 26.52 -3.81 2.19
CA ILE A 86 27.24 -2.68 1.57
C ILE A 86 28.21 -2.04 2.59
N GLU A 87 27.81 -1.97 3.85
CA GLU A 87 28.65 -1.46 4.95
C GLU A 87 29.90 -2.33 5.19
N GLU A 88 29.76 -3.66 5.17
CA GLU A 88 30.89 -4.58 5.29
C GLU A 88 31.87 -4.48 4.10
N ALA A 89 31.35 -4.22 2.90
CA ALA A 89 32.18 -4.00 1.72
C ALA A 89 33.01 -2.71 1.84
N PHE A 90 32.44 -1.62 2.36
CA PHE A 90 33.17 -0.37 2.61
C PHE A 90 34.21 -0.52 3.73
N VAL A 91 33.91 -1.25 4.80
CA VAL A 91 34.86 -1.52 5.88
C VAL A 91 36.03 -2.38 5.38
N ASN A 92 35.77 -3.41 4.57
CA ASN A 92 36.82 -4.23 3.96
C ASN A 92 37.67 -3.45 2.96
N LEU A 93 37.07 -2.55 2.17
CA LEU A 93 37.80 -1.67 1.27
C LEU A 93 38.72 -0.72 2.04
N GLY A 94 38.24 -0.15 3.16
CA GLY A 94 39.02 0.69 4.05
C GLY A 94 40.21 -0.05 4.68
N LEU A 95 40.00 -1.29 5.12
CA LEU A 95 41.07 -2.16 5.65
C LEU A 95 42.13 -2.46 4.59
N ARG A 96 41.71 -2.82 3.37
CA ARG A 96 42.63 -3.05 2.25
C ARG A 96 43.41 -1.81 1.84
N LEU A 97 42.78 -0.63 1.86
CA LEU A 97 43.46 0.64 1.57
C LEU A 97 44.52 1.00 2.63
N LYS A 98 44.27 0.66 3.90
CA LYS A 98 45.23 0.81 5.00
C LYS A 98 46.43 -0.15 4.86
N GLU A 99 46.19 -1.34 4.36
CA GLU A 99 47.24 -2.35 4.11
C GLU A 99 48.15 -1.95 2.94
N VAL A 100 47.55 -1.43 1.86
CA VAL A 100 48.28 -0.92 0.69
C VAL A 100 49.03 0.38 1.02
N SER A 101 48.48 1.26 1.88
CA SER A 101 49.17 2.49 2.27
C SER A 101 50.42 2.23 3.11
N SER A 102 50.42 1.24 4.01
CA SER A 102 51.61 0.85 4.78
C SER A 102 52.73 0.28 3.91
N ALA A 103 52.40 -0.38 2.79
CA ALA A 103 53.37 -0.93 1.85
C ALA A 103 53.82 0.10 0.78
N ALA A 104 52.99 1.08 0.45
CA ALA A 104 53.29 2.11 -0.55
C ALA A 104 54.16 3.25 -0.02
N ILE A 105 54.07 3.56 1.29
CA ILE A 105 54.85 4.65 1.92
C ILE A 105 56.38 4.42 1.82
N PRO A 106 56.94 3.21 2.08
CA PRO A 106 58.37 2.95 1.88
C PRO A 106 58.83 3.08 0.41
N VAL A 107 57.99 2.67 -0.54
CA VAL A 107 58.31 2.70 -1.98
C VAL A 107 58.31 4.13 -2.52
N LEU A 108 57.37 4.96 -2.07
CA LEU A 108 57.32 6.38 -2.43
C LEU A 108 58.47 7.17 -1.78
N ILE A 109 58.89 6.83 -0.56
CA ILE A 109 60.07 7.41 0.08
C ILE A 109 61.35 7.02 -0.67
N LEU A 110 61.51 5.76 -1.09
CA LEU A 110 62.66 5.32 -1.86
C LEU A 110 62.73 6.01 -3.24
N CYS A 111 61.59 6.16 -3.94
CA CYS A 111 61.51 6.89 -5.22
C CYS A 111 61.75 8.40 -5.08
N ARG A 112 61.38 9.02 -3.95
CA ARG A 112 61.63 10.45 -3.69
C ARG A 112 63.07 10.74 -3.25
N CYS A 113 63.74 9.79 -2.60
CA CYS A 113 65.13 9.94 -2.14
C CYS A 113 66.18 9.52 -3.19
N TYR A 114 65.82 8.72 -4.18
CA TYR A 114 66.74 8.29 -5.26
C TYR A 114 67.40 9.44 -6.05
N PRO A 115 66.70 10.53 -6.47
CA PRO A 115 67.35 11.65 -7.15
C PRO A 115 68.21 12.53 -6.22
N ILE A 116 67.94 12.52 -4.90
CA ILE A 116 68.72 13.26 -3.90
C ILE A 116 70.02 12.50 -3.58
N LEU A 117 69.99 11.16 -3.56
CA LEU A 117 71.18 10.32 -3.40
C LEU A 117 72.11 10.36 -4.62
N THR A 118 71.57 10.40 -5.84
CA THR A 118 72.38 10.53 -7.06
C THR A 118 72.92 11.95 -7.27
N GLY A 119 72.21 12.98 -6.78
CA GLY A 119 72.71 14.36 -6.75
C GLY A 119 73.85 14.61 -5.76
N LEU A 120 73.91 13.87 -4.64
CA LEU A 120 74.95 14.03 -3.61
C LEU A 120 76.25 13.26 -3.92
N PHE A 121 76.23 12.31 -4.86
CA PHE A 121 77.41 11.54 -5.29
C PHE A 121 78.13 12.08 -6.53
N LEU A 122 77.63 13.17 -7.15
CA LEU A 122 78.25 13.79 -8.33
C LEU A 122 78.73 15.23 -8.08
N PRO A 123 79.87 15.38 -7.37
CA PRO A 123 80.78 16.48 -7.70
C PRO A 123 82.19 16.01 -8.08
N PHE A 124 82.40 14.71 -8.40
CA PHE A 124 83.73 14.19 -8.75
C PHE A 124 84.03 14.05 -10.24
N VAL A 125 83.13 14.47 -11.15
CA VAL A 125 83.45 14.55 -12.58
C VAL A 125 83.03 15.91 -13.11
N GLN A 126 83.74 16.94 -12.67
CA GLN A 126 83.71 18.24 -13.31
C GLN A 126 85.15 18.64 -13.66
N ALA A 127 85.58 18.30 -14.87
CA ALA A 127 86.53 19.06 -15.69
C ALA A 127 86.84 18.28 -16.97
N GLY A 128 86.50 18.84 -18.13
CA GLY A 128 86.98 18.37 -19.41
C GLY A 128 85.97 18.57 -20.52
N GLU A 129 86.02 19.74 -21.16
CA GLU A 129 85.45 19.91 -22.50
C GLU A 129 86.11 18.88 -23.44
N ILE A 130 85.35 17.86 -23.86
CA ILE A 130 85.84 16.82 -24.75
C ILE A 130 85.59 17.30 -26.19
N GLY A 131 86.65 17.83 -26.80
CA GLY A 131 86.74 18.03 -28.24
C GLY A 131 86.68 16.71 -29.03
N PRO A 132 86.48 16.77 -30.35
CA PRO A 132 85.96 15.67 -31.17
C PRO A 132 86.94 14.51 -31.46
N SER A 133 87.98 14.30 -30.64
CA SER A 133 89.07 13.35 -30.94
C SER A 133 89.35 12.28 -29.88
N THR A 134 88.41 11.95 -28.99
CA THR A 134 88.60 10.86 -27.99
C THR A 134 87.61 9.69 -28.10
N ALA A 135 86.73 9.68 -29.10
CA ALA A 135 85.79 8.57 -29.30
C ALA A 135 86.49 7.21 -29.52
N ASP A 136 87.67 7.20 -30.14
CA ASP A 136 88.39 5.95 -30.48
C ASP A 136 89.08 5.26 -29.29
N ARG A 137 89.08 5.85 -28.08
CA ARG A 137 89.81 5.29 -26.92
C ARG A 137 88.94 4.85 -25.74
N LEU A 138 87.61 4.99 -25.84
CA LEU A 138 86.67 4.69 -24.76
C LEU A 138 85.84 3.41 -24.93
N GLY A 139 86.14 2.56 -25.94
CA GLY A 139 85.39 1.32 -26.14
C GLY A 139 83.89 1.56 -26.35
N LEU A 140 83.54 2.72 -26.91
CA LEU A 140 82.17 3.06 -27.27
C LEU A 140 81.88 2.38 -28.61
N GLY A 141 80.80 1.60 -28.67
CA GLY A 141 80.53 0.58 -29.68
C GLY A 141 80.62 1.05 -31.15
N SER A 142 80.65 0.09 -32.06
CA SER A 142 80.75 0.32 -33.50
C SER A 142 79.65 1.26 -34.03
N PRO A 143 79.87 2.00 -35.13
CA PRO A 143 78.89 2.97 -35.69
C PRO A 143 77.48 2.41 -35.90
N SER A 144 77.35 1.08 -36.10
CA SER A 144 76.09 0.35 -36.20
C SER A 144 75.30 0.27 -34.89
N GLU A 145 75.96 0.07 -33.75
CA GLU A 145 75.33 0.04 -32.42
C GLU A 145 74.82 1.43 -32.03
N PHE A 146 75.58 2.48 -32.36
CA PHE A 146 75.16 3.86 -32.12
C PHE A 146 73.91 4.25 -32.95
N ALA A 147 73.84 3.81 -34.21
CA ALA A 147 72.66 4.01 -35.05
C ALA A 147 71.43 3.27 -34.53
N ARG A 148 71.60 2.03 -34.02
CA ARG A 148 70.50 1.24 -33.42
C ARG A 148 69.98 1.89 -32.15
N LEU A 149 70.89 2.30 -31.26
CA LEU A 149 70.55 2.98 -30.00
C LEU A 149 69.83 4.31 -30.24
N LYS A 150 70.23 5.07 -31.26
CA LYS A 150 69.55 6.31 -31.65
C LYS A 150 68.10 6.06 -32.06
N LYS A 151 67.86 5.02 -32.87
CA LYS A 151 66.50 4.64 -33.30
C LYS A 151 65.64 4.21 -32.11
N GLU A 152 66.18 3.38 -31.22
CA GLU A 152 65.47 2.94 -30.01
C GLU A 152 65.13 4.12 -29.09
N LYS A 153 66.03 5.10 -28.95
CA LYS A 153 65.77 6.35 -28.22
C LYS A 153 64.62 7.16 -28.85
N GLU A 154 64.56 7.23 -30.17
CA GLU A 154 63.48 7.91 -30.89
C GLU A 154 62.13 7.18 -30.71
N GLU A 155 62.12 5.84 -30.74
CA GLU A 155 60.93 5.02 -30.47
C GLU A 155 60.43 5.17 -29.03
N MET A 156 61.35 5.15 -28.04
CA MET A 156 61.00 5.42 -26.65
C MET A 156 60.44 6.83 -26.44
N ALA A 157 60.99 7.83 -27.14
CA ALA A 157 60.48 9.19 -27.05
C ALA A 157 59.04 9.30 -27.59
N LEU A 158 58.71 8.58 -28.66
CA LEU A 158 57.34 8.51 -29.18
C LEU A 158 56.38 7.81 -28.21
N LEU A 159 56.80 6.72 -27.57
CA LEU A 159 55.99 6.01 -26.58
C LEU A 159 55.74 6.87 -25.32
N LEU A 160 56.76 7.58 -24.84
CA LEU A 160 56.59 8.49 -23.70
C LEU A 160 55.63 9.63 -24.03
N ARG A 161 55.69 10.14 -25.27
CA ARG A 161 54.75 11.16 -25.75
C ARG A 161 53.33 10.63 -25.80
N SER A 162 53.09 9.43 -26.34
CA SER A 162 51.75 8.86 -26.41
C SER A 162 51.19 8.54 -25.01
N GLN A 163 52.02 8.06 -24.08
CA GLN A 163 51.62 7.87 -22.68
C GLN A 163 51.26 9.20 -22.00
N ALA A 164 52.01 10.27 -22.25
CA ALA A 164 51.71 11.59 -21.73
C ALA A 164 50.37 12.12 -22.27
N GLU A 165 50.08 11.93 -23.56
CA GLU A 165 48.82 12.30 -24.19
C GLU A 165 47.63 11.51 -23.60
N GLU A 166 47.75 10.20 -23.38
CA GLU A 166 46.71 9.40 -22.71
C GLU A 166 46.49 9.80 -21.25
N LEU A 167 47.55 10.15 -20.50
CA LEU A 167 47.42 10.66 -19.14
C LEU A 167 46.67 12.00 -19.10
N ILE A 168 46.92 12.89 -20.06
CA ILE A 168 46.18 14.15 -20.19
C ILE A 168 44.69 13.85 -20.47
N ARG A 169 44.40 12.92 -21.37
CA ARG A 169 43.02 12.52 -21.70
C ARG A 169 42.29 11.93 -20.50
N LEU A 170 42.92 11.01 -19.77
CA LEU A 170 42.36 10.40 -18.56
C LEU A 170 42.17 11.42 -17.44
N SER A 171 43.11 12.35 -17.27
CA SER A 171 42.98 13.44 -16.31
C SER A 171 41.79 14.36 -16.65
N GLY A 172 41.57 14.65 -17.93
CA GLY A 172 40.41 15.41 -18.39
C GLY A 172 39.09 14.72 -18.06
N LEU A 173 39.00 13.42 -18.36
CA LEU A 173 37.81 12.61 -18.05
C LEU A 173 37.55 12.51 -16.54
N ALA A 174 38.60 12.29 -15.73
CA ALA A 174 38.48 12.28 -14.28
C ALA A 174 37.99 13.62 -13.72
N GLY A 175 38.39 14.74 -14.33
CA GLY A 175 37.88 16.07 -14.03
C GLY A 175 36.38 16.21 -14.32
N ALA A 176 35.94 15.81 -15.51
CA ALA A 176 34.52 15.84 -15.91
C ALA A 176 33.65 14.94 -15.00
N MET A 177 34.12 13.73 -14.69
CA MET A 177 33.43 12.84 -13.75
C MET A 177 33.30 13.47 -12.36
N LYS A 178 34.34 14.17 -11.88
CA LYS A 178 34.27 14.86 -10.59
C LYS A 178 33.22 15.98 -10.58
N THR A 179 33.08 16.72 -11.68
CA THR A 179 32.03 17.75 -11.80
C THR A 179 30.64 17.14 -11.83
N GLU A 180 30.43 16.05 -12.59
CA GLU A 180 29.15 15.33 -12.64
C GLU A 180 28.76 14.74 -11.28
N ILE A 181 29.72 14.13 -10.55
CA ILE A 181 29.48 13.61 -9.19
C ILE A 181 29.05 14.75 -8.26
N SER A 182 29.66 15.93 -8.39
CA SER A 182 29.32 17.09 -7.57
C SER A 182 27.91 17.59 -7.87
N GLN A 183 27.54 17.68 -9.16
CA GLN A 183 26.20 18.05 -9.60
C GLN A 183 25.14 17.04 -9.14
N LEU A 184 25.36 15.73 -9.35
CA LEU A 184 24.42 14.69 -8.91
C LEU A 184 24.24 14.70 -7.38
N LYS A 185 25.28 15.03 -6.62
CA LYS A 185 25.16 15.15 -5.16
C LYS A 185 24.28 16.34 -4.76
N GLU A 186 24.41 17.47 -5.46
CA GLU A 186 23.56 18.64 -5.24
C GLU A 186 22.10 18.35 -5.62
N GLU A 187 21.87 17.76 -6.80
CA GLU A 187 20.53 17.38 -7.26
C GLU A 187 19.87 16.35 -6.33
N ASN A 188 20.61 15.35 -5.85
CA ASN A 188 20.11 14.40 -4.86
C ASN A 188 19.74 15.07 -3.53
N GLY A 189 20.49 16.11 -3.11
CA GLY A 189 20.15 16.92 -1.94
C GLY A 189 18.83 17.66 -2.13
N ARG A 190 18.69 18.35 -3.26
CA ARG A 190 17.45 19.07 -3.60
C ARG A 190 16.24 18.14 -3.69
N LEU A 191 16.39 16.98 -4.35
CA LEU A 191 15.32 15.99 -4.46
C LEU A 191 14.92 15.40 -3.10
N LEU A 192 15.87 15.24 -2.17
CA LEU A 192 15.56 14.78 -0.81
C LEU A 192 14.67 15.80 -0.08
N ASP A 193 14.94 17.09 -0.26
CA ASP A 193 14.14 18.17 0.32
C ASP A 193 12.75 18.22 -0.30
N GLU A 194 12.65 18.16 -1.64
CA GLU A 194 11.37 18.12 -2.37
C GLU A 194 10.50 16.91 -1.96
N VAL A 195 11.10 15.72 -1.83
CA VAL A 195 10.40 14.52 -1.36
C VAL A 195 9.93 14.67 0.09
N SER A 196 10.71 15.35 0.93
CA SER A 196 10.34 15.59 2.32
C SER A 196 9.18 16.59 2.43
N GLU A 197 9.18 17.63 1.61
CA GLU A 197 8.08 18.59 1.51
C GLU A 197 6.81 17.94 0.96
N ALA A 198 6.90 17.17 -0.14
CA ALA A 198 5.76 16.48 -0.71
C ALA A 198 5.12 15.48 0.27
N LYS A 199 5.94 14.78 1.08
CA LYS A 199 5.45 13.91 2.16
C LYS A 199 4.74 14.70 3.25
N ARG A 200 5.27 15.85 3.66
CA ARG A 200 4.63 16.73 4.65
C ARG A 200 3.29 17.24 4.14
N GLU A 201 3.21 17.71 2.90
CA GLU A 201 1.96 18.16 2.30
C GLU A 201 0.93 17.04 2.17
N LEU A 202 1.37 15.84 1.78
CA LEU A 202 0.47 14.69 1.69
C LEU A 202 -0.10 14.34 3.06
N ALA A 203 0.73 14.32 4.11
CA ALA A 203 0.29 14.07 5.47
C ALA A 203 -0.70 15.14 5.97
N GLU A 204 -0.43 16.42 5.69
CA GLU A 204 -1.34 17.52 6.03
C GLU A 204 -2.68 17.40 5.28
N LYS A 205 -2.65 17.03 4.00
CA LYS A 205 -3.87 16.78 3.20
C LYS A 205 -4.65 15.57 3.70
N GLU A 206 -3.97 14.51 4.12
CA GLU A 206 -4.57 13.30 4.68
C GLU A 206 -5.21 13.57 6.04
N GLU A 207 -4.55 14.33 6.92
CA GLU A 207 -5.09 14.73 8.22
C GLU A 207 -6.37 15.56 8.07
N THR A 208 -6.39 16.46 7.09
CA THR A 208 -7.52 17.38 6.86
C THR A 208 -8.63 16.77 5.99
N PHE A 209 -8.38 15.65 5.30
CA PHE A 209 -9.34 15.03 4.39
C PHE A 209 -10.62 14.56 5.08
N PRO A 210 -10.59 13.83 6.22
CA PRO A 210 -11.81 13.39 6.91
C PRO A 210 -12.70 14.57 7.32
N GLY A 211 -12.12 15.66 7.82
CA GLY A 211 -12.86 16.87 8.20
C GLY A 211 -13.52 17.54 7.00
N ARG A 212 -12.78 17.69 5.89
CA ARG A 212 -13.35 18.23 4.64
C ARG A 212 -14.44 17.33 4.05
N ALA A 213 -14.24 16.01 4.08
CA ALA A 213 -15.24 15.05 3.60
C ALA A 213 -16.52 15.12 4.45
N ALA A 214 -16.40 15.21 5.77
CA ALA A 214 -17.55 15.36 6.67
C ALA A 214 -18.31 16.67 6.42
N ALA A 215 -17.60 17.79 6.27
CA ALA A 215 -18.22 19.07 5.93
C ALA A 215 -18.94 19.01 4.58
N LEU A 216 -18.30 18.43 3.55
CA LEU A 216 -18.93 18.28 2.24
C LEU A 216 -20.21 17.42 2.28
N VAL A 217 -20.22 16.36 3.09
CA VAL A 217 -21.42 15.53 3.28
C VAL A 217 -22.51 16.31 4.01
N GLU A 218 -22.15 17.07 5.04
CA GLU A 218 -23.10 17.89 5.81
C GLU A 218 -23.78 18.93 4.93
N GLU A 219 -23.00 19.67 4.14
CA GLU A 219 -23.48 20.77 3.31
C GLU A 219 -24.40 20.27 2.20
N ASN A 220 -24.13 19.07 1.67
CA ASN A 220 -24.85 18.51 0.53
C ASN A 220 -25.98 17.55 0.92
N LYS A 221 -26.17 17.18 2.20
CA LYS A 221 -27.13 16.15 2.61
C LYS A 221 -28.56 16.43 2.16
N ALA A 222 -29.01 17.68 2.26
CA ALA A 222 -30.38 18.07 1.93
C ALA A 222 -30.62 18.03 0.42
N GLU A 223 -29.66 18.54 -0.36
CA GLU A 223 -29.73 18.49 -1.82
C GLU A 223 -29.64 17.06 -2.33
N ALA A 224 -28.73 16.26 -1.79
CA ALA A 224 -28.60 14.85 -2.11
C ALA A 224 -29.91 14.10 -1.84
N ALA A 225 -30.54 14.32 -0.68
CA ALA A 225 -31.84 13.72 -0.37
C ALA A 225 -32.90 14.13 -1.39
N ARG A 226 -33.01 15.43 -1.72
CA ARG A 226 -33.97 15.91 -2.73
C ARG A 226 -33.78 15.26 -4.09
N VAL A 227 -32.54 15.20 -4.58
CA VAL A 227 -32.21 14.62 -5.89
C VAL A 227 -32.49 13.12 -5.90
N MET A 228 -32.09 12.41 -4.84
CA MET A 228 -32.33 10.98 -4.73
C MET A 228 -33.82 10.65 -4.70
N THR A 229 -34.64 11.45 -4.01
CA THR A 229 -36.08 11.19 -3.86
C THR A 229 -36.95 11.94 -4.88
N ALA A 230 -36.34 12.52 -5.93
CA ALA A 230 -37.07 13.32 -6.91
C ALA A 230 -38.06 12.48 -7.74
N SER A 231 -37.72 11.22 -8.04
CA SER A 231 -38.61 10.25 -8.67
C SER A 231 -38.36 8.83 -8.14
N PRO A 232 -39.32 7.90 -8.29
CA PRO A 232 -39.12 6.49 -7.94
C PRO A 232 -37.92 5.86 -8.67
N GLU A 233 -37.72 6.20 -9.94
CA GLU A 233 -36.62 5.72 -10.77
C GLU A 233 -35.28 6.25 -10.24
N ALA A 234 -35.19 7.56 -9.97
CA ALA A 234 -34.00 8.18 -9.39
C ALA A 234 -33.67 7.59 -8.02
N THR A 235 -34.69 7.32 -7.20
CA THR A 235 -34.55 6.68 -5.89
C THR A 235 -33.96 5.28 -6.04
N MET A 236 -34.50 4.49 -6.96
CA MET A 236 -34.08 3.11 -7.17
C MET A 236 -32.67 3.02 -7.75
N GLU A 237 -32.32 3.88 -8.71
CA GLU A 237 -30.95 3.98 -9.22
C GLU A 237 -29.95 4.41 -8.14
N SER A 238 -30.34 5.36 -7.29
CA SER A 238 -29.51 5.80 -6.16
C SER A 238 -29.25 4.66 -5.17
N PHE A 239 -30.28 3.90 -4.79
CA PHE A 239 -30.10 2.72 -3.94
C PHE A 239 -29.28 1.62 -4.61
N ARG A 240 -29.45 1.37 -5.91
CA ARG A 240 -28.63 0.41 -6.66
C ARG A 240 -27.16 0.80 -6.64
N LEU A 241 -26.86 2.10 -6.81
CA LEU A 241 -25.50 2.62 -6.74
C LEU A 241 -24.91 2.40 -5.34
N LEU A 242 -25.63 2.81 -4.29
CA LEU A 242 -25.20 2.64 -2.90
C LEU A 242 -25.02 1.16 -2.53
N TYR A 243 -25.80 0.26 -3.10
CA TYR A 243 -25.72 -1.17 -2.83
C TYR A 243 -24.48 -1.86 -3.44
N ARG A 244 -23.75 -1.20 -4.36
CA ARG A 244 -22.47 -1.70 -4.89
C ARG A 244 -21.36 -1.64 -3.85
N GLU A 245 -21.37 -0.62 -2.99
CA GLU A 245 -20.39 -0.46 -1.93
C GLU A 245 -20.69 -1.39 -0.74
N PRO A 246 -19.70 -2.10 -0.17
CA PRO A 246 -19.93 -3.03 0.93
C PRO A 246 -20.61 -2.39 2.14
N GLU A 247 -20.21 -1.17 2.51
CA GLU A 247 -20.79 -0.39 3.61
C GLU A 247 -22.21 0.07 3.29
N GLY A 248 -22.46 0.52 2.06
CA GLY A 248 -23.79 0.92 1.59
C GLY A 248 -24.76 -0.27 1.56
N LYS A 249 -24.31 -1.44 1.10
CA LYS A 249 -25.06 -2.69 1.15
C LYS A 249 -25.46 -3.09 2.58
N LYS A 250 -24.52 -3.01 3.52
CA LYS A 250 -24.79 -3.30 4.95
C LYS A 250 -25.86 -2.34 5.50
N MET A 251 -25.71 -1.04 5.25
CA MET A 251 -26.64 0.00 5.68
C MET A 251 -28.05 -0.22 5.13
N ILE A 252 -28.19 -0.37 3.81
CA ILE A 252 -29.50 -0.55 3.16
C ILE A 252 -30.19 -1.82 3.68
N THR A 253 -29.43 -2.91 3.84
CA THR A 253 -29.96 -4.17 4.39
C THR A 253 -30.44 -4.00 5.83
N ALA A 254 -29.70 -3.26 6.66
CA ALA A 254 -30.10 -2.98 8.04
C ALA A 254 -31.38 -2.14 8.12
N ILE A 255 -31.50 -1.09 7.30
CA ILE A 255 -32.70 -0.25 7.19
C ILE A 255 -33.90 -1.08 6.74
N GLY A 256 -33.76 -1.85 5.67
CA GLY A 256 -34.83 -2.72 5.15
C GLY A 256 -35.27 -3.76 6.18
N SER A 257 -34.32 -4.40 6.86
CA SER A 257 -34.61 -5.39 7.91
C SER A 257 -35.32 -4.77 9.12
N PHE A 258 -34.93 -3.55 9.51
CA PHE A 258 -35.61 -2.81 10.56
C PHE A 258 -37.06 -2.49 10.16
N GLY A 259 -37.27 -1.91 8.97
CA GLY A 259 -38.60 -1.58 8.46
C GLY A 259 -39.53 -2.79 8.41
N PHE A 260 -39.02 -3.92 7.92
CA PHE A 260 -39.77 -5.18 7.84
C PHE A 260 -40.18 -5.72 9.23
N LYS A 261 -39.25 -5.76 10.19
CA LYS A 261 -39.54 -6.21 11.56
C LYS A 261 -40.52 -5.28 12.28
N SER A 262 -40.36 -3.97 12.09
CA SER A 262 -41.26 -2.95 12.64
C SER A 262 -42.68 -3.10 12.09
N GLY A 263 -42.81 -3.30 10.77
CA GLY A 263 -44.08 -3.56 10.11
C GLY A 263 -44.77 -4.81 10.66
N GLN A 264 -44.07 -5.95 10.70
CA GLN A 264 -44.63 -7.19 11.26
C GLN A 264 -45.11 -7.03 12.70
N LYS A 265 -44.38 -6.29 13.55
CA LYS A 265 -44.79 -6.05 14.93
C LYS A 265 -46.09 -5.24 14.98
N LYS A 266 -46.19 -4.17 14.19
CA LYS A 266 -47.39 -3.32 14.09
C LYS A 266 -48.61 -4.11 13.60
N ASP A 267 -48.44 -4.88 12.53
CA ASP A 267 -49.53 -5.68 11.94
C ASP A 267 -50.01 -6.76 12.92
N ARG A 268 -49.07 -7.47 13.56
CA ARG A 268 -49.39 -8.48 14.58
C ARG A 268 -50.10 -7.86 15.78
N ALA A 269 -49.65 -6.68 16.24
CA ALA A 269 -50.31 -5.95 17.32
C ALA A 269 -51.73 -5.51 16.95
N ALA A 270 -51.94 -5.03 15.72
CA ALA A 270 -53.26 -4.68 15.22
C ALA A 270 -54.18 -5.91 15.16
N CYS A 271 -53.70 -7.03 14.60
CA CYS A 271 -54.44 -8.29 14.56
C CYS A 271 -54.82 -8.79 15.95
N HIS A 272 -53.87 -8.82 16.89
CA HIS A 272 -54.13 -9.27 18.27
C HIS A 272 -55.14 -8.35 18.97
N ARG A 273 -55.09 -7.04 18.72
CA ARG A 273 -56.07 -6.08 19.25
C ARG A 273 -57.47 -6.35 18.73
N ILE A 274 -57.62 -6.64 17.44
CA ILE A 274 -58.93 -6.97 16.82
C ILE A 274 -59.46 -8.30 17.38
N LEU A 275 -58.60 -9.32 17.49
CA LEU A 275 -59.00 -10.63 18.01
C LEU A 275 -59.43 -10.54 19.47
N LYS A 276 -58.69 -9.79 20.30
CA LYS A 276 -59.06 -9.56 21.71
C LYS A 276 -60.38 -8.81 21.89
N LYS A 277 -60.78 -7.96 20.93
CA LYS A 277 -62.12 -7.33 20.94
C LYS A 277 -63.24 -8.32 20.62
N ARG A 278 -62.98 -9.33 19.79
CA ARG A 278 -63.96 -10.33 19.36
C ARG A 278 -64.08 -11.50 20.33
N ASP A 279 -62.96 -11.91 20.90
CA ASP A 279 -62.85 -12.95 21.92
C ASP A 279 -62.04 -12.41 23.11
N PRO A 280 -62.68 -12.06 24.23
CA PRO A 280 -61.99 -11.56 25.42
C PRO A 280 -60.97 -12.54 26.02
N GLU A 281 -61.16 -13.85 25.83
CA GLU A 281 -60.26 -14.91 26.31
C GLU A 281 -59.14 -15.22 25.29
N PHE A 282 -59.04 -14.42 24.22
CA PHE A 282 -58.02 -14.57 23.19
C PHE A 282 -56.60 -14.55 23.79
N SER A 283 -55.80 -15.55 23.39
CA SER A 283 -54.36 -15.55 23.55
C SER A 283 -53.70 -15.96 22.22
N ALA A 284 -52.51 -15.41 21.94
CA ALA A 284 -51.78 -15.77 20.72
C ALA A 284 -51.50 -17.28 20.67
N ALA A 285 -51.12 -17.87 21.81
CA ALA A 285 -50.83 -19.30 21.93
C ALA A 285 -52.05 -20.19 21.66
N SER A 286 -53.25 -19.82 22.15
CA SER A 286 -54.46 -20.62 21.93
C SER A 286 -54.92 -20.65 20.47
N TYR A 287 -54.54 -19.63 19.70
CA TYR A 287 -54.81 -19.54 18.26
C TYR A 287 -53.62 -20.01 17.39
N GLY A 288 -52.53 -20.49 17.99
CA GLY A 288 -51.30 -20.87 17.26
C GLY A 288 -50.61 -19.70 16.57
N LEU A 289 -50.89 -18.45 16.99
CA LEU A 289 -50.29 -17.24 16.45
C LEU A 289 -48.94 -16.95 17.12
N ALA A 290 -48.03 -16.36 16.36
CA ALA A 290 -46.77 -15.90 16.90
C ALA A 290 -47.01 -14.82 17.99
N SER A 291 -46.23 -14.86 19.06
CA SER A 291 -46.29 -13.82 20.10
C SER A 291 -45.80 -12.48 19.56
N ILE A 292 -46.30 -11.36 20.10
CA ILE A 292 -45.75 -10.04 19.78
C ILE A 292 -44.44 -9.89 20.57
N PRO A 293 -43.29 -9.59 19.92
CA PRO A 293 -42.06 -9.30 20.64
C PRO A 293 -42.27 -8.11 21.59
N GLU A 294 -41.88 -8.24 22.86
CA GLU A 294 -42.04 -7.16 23.85
C GLU A 294 -41.23 -5.93 23.45
N GLU A 295 -39.94 -6.11 23.17
CA GLU A 295 -39.06 -5.03 22.71
C GLU A 295 -39.28 -4.69 21.23
N GLY A 296 -39.17 -3.41 20.88
CA GLY A 296 -39.17 -2.97 19.48
C GLY A 296 -37.88 -3.38 18.77
N PRO A 297 -37.88 -3.55 17.44
CA PRO A 297 -36.60 -3.63 16.74
C PRO A 297 -35.82 -2.34 16.98
N THR A 298 -34.53 -2.44 17.27
CA THR A 298 -33.65 -1.27 17.44
C THR A 298 -33.43 -0.59 16.08
N PRO A 299 -33.63 0.73 15.97
CA PRO A 299 -33.27 1.48 14.77
C PRO A 299 -31.78 1.33 14.44
N PRO A 300 -31.42 1.20 13.15
CA PRO A 300 -30.01 1.12 12.74
C PRO A 300 -29.27 2.46 12.87
N PHE A 301 -30.01 3.56 12.95
CA PHE A 301 -29.50 4.93 13.14
C PHE A 301 -30.34 5.66 14.19
N PRO A 302 -29.78 6.63 14.92
CA PRO A 302 -30.55 7.51 15.79
C PRO A 302 -31.67 8.19 15.00
N LEU A 303 -32.86 8.23 15.59
CA LEU A 303 -33.97 9.03 15.10
C LEU A 303 -33.97 10.29 15.96
N ASP A 304 -33.75 11.45 15.33
CA ASP A 304 -33.86 12.77 15.98
C ASP A 304 -35.33 13.19 16.13
#